data_AF-A0A1Z9RWB1-F1
#
_entry.id   AF-A0A1Z9RWB1-F1
#
_cell.length_a   1.000
_cell.length_b   1.000
_cell.length_c   1.000
_cell.angle_alpha   90.00
_cell.angle_beta   90.00
_cell.angle_gamma   90.00
#
_symmetry.space_group_name_H-M   'P 1'
#
loop_
_entity.id
_entity.type
_entity.pdbx_description
1 polymer ?
#
loop_
_entity_poly.entity_id
_entity_poly.type
_entity_poly.pdbx_seq_one_letter_code
_entity_poly.pdbx_strand_id
1 'polypeptide(L)' 'MPELPEVETVRRGLAEAWTDRRIVSVEQRRPDLRFPFPEGLEARLTGSVVR' A
#
# COMPACT_ATOMS: atom_id res chain seq x y z
N MET A 1 18.12 4.19 -2.12
CA MET A 1 17.06 4.44 -1.11
C MET A 1 16.53 5.83 -1.40
N PRO A 2 15.22 6.06 -1.52
CA PRO A 2 14.68 7.41 -1.67
C PRO A 2 14.94 8.21 -0.40
N GLU A 3 15.14 9.53 -0.52
CA GLU A 3 15.22 10.43 0.62
C GLU A 3 13.82 10.97 0.98
N LEU A 4 13.74 11.74 2.07
CA LEU A 4 12.48 12.24 2.59
C LEU A 4 11.71 13.12 1.59
N PRO A 5 12.35 14.01 0.80
CA PRO A 5 11.64 14.80 -0.22
C PRO A 5 10.96 13.94 -1.30
N GLU A 6 11.61 12.88 -1.77
CA GLU A 6 11.03 11.96 -2.77
C GLU A 6 9.87 11.17 -2.17
N VAL A 7 10.01 10.71 -0.93
CA VAL A 7 8.93 10.01 -0.21
C VAL A 7 7.70 10.91 -0.07
N GLU A 8 7.87 12.18 0.30
CA GLU A 8 6.73 13.11 0.43
C GLU A 8 6.05 13.39 -0.91
N THR A 9 6.82 13.46 -2.00
CA THR A 9 6.27 13.64 -3.35
C THR A 9 5.37 12.47 -3.73
N VAL A 10 5.85 11.23 -3.52
CA VAL A 10 5.06 10.02 -3.81
C VAL A 10 3.85 9.93 -2.87
N ARG A 11 4.03 10.23 -1.58
CA ARG A 11 2.93 10.20 -0.59
C ARG A 11 1.78 11.12 -1.01
N ARG A 12 2.08 12.36 -1.39
CA ARG A 12 1.06 13.34 -1.84
C ARG A 12 0.34 12.86 -3.10
N GLY A 13 1.08 12.41 -4.10
CA GLY A 13 0.48 11.92 -5.36
C GLY A 13 -0.43 10.70 -5.16
N LEU A 14 -0.06 9.78 -4.26
CA LEU A 14 -0.91 8.64 -3.94
C LEU A 14 -2.16 9.04 -3.15
N ALA A 15 -2.04 9.96 -2.19
CA ALA A 15 -3.15 10.39 -1.35
C ALA A 15 -4.30 10.97 -2.19
N GLU A 16 -4.00 11.76 -3.23
CA GLU A 16 -5.00 12.33 -4.14
C GLU A 16 -5.88 11.26 -4.81
N ALA A 17 -5.29 10.12 -5.18
CA ALA A 17 -6.01 9.05 -5.87
C ALA A 17 -6.67 8.05 -4.90
N TRP A 18 -6.08 7.83 -3.72
CA TRP A 18 -6.39 6.67 -2.88
C TRP A 18 -7.15 6.99 -1.60
N THR A 19 -7.01 8.19 -1.01
CA THR A 19 -7.71 8.52 0.24
C THR A 19 -9.23 8.38 0.08
N ASP A 20 -9.87 7.83 1.11
CA ASP A 20 -11.29 7.47 1.18
C ASP A 20 -11.77 6.42 0.17
N ARG A 21 -10.85 5.79 -0.58
CA ARG A 21 -11.18 4.68 -1.49
C ARG A 21 -11.21 3.35 -0.74
N ARG A 22 -12.09 2.44 -1.19
CA ARG A 22 -12.20 1.06 -0.71
C ARG A 22 -11.31 0.13 -1.54
N ILE A 23 -10.52 -0.69 -0.85
CA ILE A 23 -9.75 -1.77 -1.48
C ILE A 23 -10.70 -2.92 -1.80
N VAL A 24 -10.85 -3.26 -3.08
CA VAL A 24 -11.78 -4.33 -3.52
C VAL A 24 -11.13 -5.71 -3.57
N SER A 25 -9.82 -5.76 -3.81
CA SER A 25 -9.03 -6.99 -3.86
C SER A 25 -7.55 -6.67 -3.67
N VAL A 26 -6.76 -7.65 -3.22
CA VAL A 26 -5.31 -7.55 -3.07
C VAL A 26 -4.68 -8.82 -3.60
N GLU A 27 -3.59 -8.68 -4.35
CA GLU A 27 -2.78 -9.80 -4.82
C GLU A 27 -1.31 -9.54 -4.50
N GLN A 28 -0.63 -10.52 -3.91
CA GLN A 28 0.81 -10.45 -3.68
C GLN A 28 1.58 -11.11 -4.83
N ARG A 29 2.41 -10.33 -5.54
CA ARG A 29 3.19 -10.81 -6.70
C ARG A 29 4.70 -10.79 -6.49
N ARG A 30 5.17 -10.56 -5.26
CA ARG A 30 6.60 -10.45 -4.92
C ARG A 30 6.94 -11.31 -3.70
N PRO A 31 7.40 -12.56 -3.91
CA PRO A 31 7.79 -13.46 -2.82
C PRO A 31 9.18 -13.17 -2.23
N ASP A 32 9.99 -12.34 -2.90
CA ASP A 32 11.42 -12.12 -2.66
C ASP A 32 11.73 -10.79 -1.94
N LEU A 33 10.77 -10.23 -1.20
CA LEU A 33 11.00 -9.01 -0.45
C LEU A 33 12.02 -9.24 0.68
N ARG A 34 12.86 -8.23 0.95
CA ARG A 34 13.81 -8.24 2.09
C ARG A 34 13.11 -8.56 3.41
N PHE A 35 11.87 -8.10 3.56
CA PHE A 35 10.98 -8.46 4.66
C PHE A 35 9.67 -8.99 4.06
N PRO A 36 9.22 -10.21 4.41
CA PRO A 36 7.98 -10.75 3.89
C PRO A 36 6.78 -9.96 4.41
N PHE A 37 5.68 -10.01 3.66
CA PHE A 37 4.39 -9.51 4.13
C PHE A 37 3.87 -10.34 5.31
N PRO A 38 3.07 -9.74 6.22
CA PRO A 38 2.45 -10.50 7.29
C PRO A 38 1.43 -11.50 6.74
N GLU A 39 1.23 -12.60 7.47
CA GLU A 39 0.20 -13.58 7.14
C GLU A 39 -1.19 -12.93 7.06
N GLY A 40 -1.98 -13.35 6.08
CA GLY A 40 -3.35 -12.87 5.89
C GLY A 40 -3.48 -11.42 5.45
N LEU A 41 -2.42 -10.77 4.94
CA LEU A 41 -2.47 -9.36 4.49
C LEU A 41 -3.65 -9.07 3.55
N GLU A 42 -3.91 -9.95 2.57
CA GLU A 42 -4.99 -9.79 1.59
C GLU A 42 -6.36 -9.73 2.25
N ALA A 43 -6.64 -10.64 3.18
CA ALA A 43 -7.89 -10.68 3.93
C ALA A 43 -8.04 -9.47 4.86
N ARG A 44 -6.93 -8.97 5.42
CA ARG A 44 -6.94 -7.78 6.30
C ARG A 44 -7.23 -6.49 5.53
N LEU A 45 -6.70 -6.36 4.32
CA LEU A 45 -6.82 -5.14 3.53
C LEU A 45 -8.09 -5.11 2.67
N THR A 46 -8.54 -6.25 2.16
CA THR A 46 -9.76 -6.31 1.33
C THR A 46 -10.97 -5.78 2.11
N GLY A 47 -11.70 -4.85 1.50
CA GLY A 47 -12.83 -4.15 2.12
C GLY A 47 -12.46 -2.99 3.03
N SER A 48 -11.17 -2.77 3.34
CA SER A 48 -10.73 -1.61 4.11
C SER A 48 -10.81 -0.32 3.28
N VAL A 49 -10.96 0.81 3.97
CA VAL A 49 -10.90 2.16 3.39
C VAL A 49 -9.55 2.77 3.72
N VAL A 50 -8.89 3.33 2.71
CA VAL A 50 -7.63 4.07 2.87
C VAL A 50 -7.93 5.39 3.57
N ARG A 51 -7.25 5.68 4.68
CA ARG A 51 -7.40 6.90 5.47
C ARG A 51 -6.17 7.78 5.34
#